data_AF-A0A6I3VL57-F1
#
_entry.id   AF-A0A6I3VL57-F1
#
_cell.length_a   1.000
_cell.length_b   1.000
_cell.length_c   1.000
_cell.angle_alpha   90.00
_cell.angle_beta   90.00
_cell.angle_gamma   90.00
#
_symmetry.space_group_name_H-M   'P 1'
#
loop_
_entity.id
_entity.type
_entity.pdbx_description
1 polymer ?
#
loop_
_entity_poly.entity_id
_entity_poly.type
_entity_poly.pdbx_seq_one_letter_code
_entity_poly.pdbx_strand_id
1 'polypeptide(L)'
;MTPEQLKASILQRAMEGKLVPQNPNDEPASELLKRIKAEKEKLISEGKIKRDKKETEIFRGDDGKHYGKFADGSTQEIDVPYDIPDTWE
;
A
#
# COMPACT_ATOMS: atom_id res chain seq x y z
N MET A 1 7.18 -5.06 -34.89
CA MET A 1 7.34 -5.64 -33.54
C MET A 1 8.46 -6.65 -33.62
N THR A 2 9.60 -6.37 -33.00
CA THR A 2 10.74 -7.29 -32.95
C THR A 2 10.56 -8.30 -31.81
N PRO A 3 11.25 -9.45 -31.82
CA PRO A 3 11.22 -10.41 -30.71
C PRO A 3 11.63 -9.78 -29.36
N GLU A 4 12.52 -8.80 -29.37
CA GLU A 4 12.95 -8.05 -28.18
C GLU A 4 11.83 -7.16 -27.64
N GLN A 5 11.11 -6.46 -28.52
CA GLN A 5 9.94 -5.65 -28.14
C GLN A 5 8.82 -6.52 -27.53
N LEU A 6 8.63 -7.74 -28.02
CA LEU A 6 7.67 -8.69 -27.44
C LEU A 6 8.07 -9.11 -26.02
N LYS A 7 9.35 -9.46 -25.82
CA LYS A 7 9.86 -9.84 -24.49
C LYS A 7 9.73 -8.70 -23.49
N ALA A 8 10.10 -7.49 -23.88
CA ALA A 8 9.96 -6.30 -23.04
C ALA A 8 8.49 -6.05 -22.66
N SER A 9 7.57 -6.16 -23.62
CA SER A 9 6.13 -5.99 -23.36
C SER A 9 5.56 -7.03 -22.40
N ILE A 10 5.96 -8.30 -22.54
CA ILE A 10 5.53 -9.38 -21.62
C ILE A 10 6.09 -9.13 -20.21
N LEU A 11 7.36 -8.76 -20.08
CA LEU A 11 7.98 -8.46 -18.80
C LEU A 11 7.26 -7.31 -18.09
N GLN A 12 6.96 -6.23 -18.82
CA GLN A 12 6.20 -5.11 -18.27
C GLN A 12 4.81 -5.54 -17.79
N ARG A 13 4.08 -6.33 -18.58
CA ARG A 13 2.77 -6.87 -18.17
C ARG A 13 2.86 -7.79 -16.96
N ALA A 14 3.98 -8.51 -16.78
CA ALA A 14 4.27 -9.32 -15.61
C ALA A 14 4.46 -8.46 -14.36
N MET A 15 5.28 -7.41 -14.47
CA MET A 15 5.53 -6.45 -13.39
C MET A 15 4.25 -5.72 -12.97
N GLU A 16 3.37 -5.39 -13.92
CA GLU A 16 2.06 -4.79 -13.66
C GLU A 16 1.03 -5.78 -13.08
N GLY A 17 1.33 -7.08 -13.01
CA GLY A 17 0.40 -8.12 -12.56
C GLY A 17 -0.75 -8.41 -13.53
N LYS A 18 -0.62 -8.02 -14.81
CA LYS A 18 -1.69 -8.12 -15.83
C LYS A 18 -1.59 -9.36 -16.71
N LEU A 19 -0.70 -10.31 -16.42
CA LEU A 19 -0.60 -11.56 -17.17
C LEU A 19 -1.74 -12.55 -16.88
N VAL A 20 -2.48 -12.33 -15.79
CA VAL A 20 -3.63 -13.14 -15.40
C VAL A 20 -4.84 -12.21 -15.25
N PRO A 21 -6.05 -12.63 -15.68
CA PRO A 21 -7.26 -11.84 -15.46
C PRO A 21 -7.47 -11.55 -13.98
N GLN A 22 -7.62 -10.27 -13.65
CA GLN A 22 -7.98 -9.83 -12.31
C GLN A 22 -9.47 -10.13 -12.08
N ASN A 23 -9.83 -10.65 -10.92
CA ASN A 23 -11.22 -10.89 -10.59
C ASN A 23 -11.84 -9.58 -10.06
N PRO A 24 -12.85 -9.01 -10.72
CA PRO A 24 -13.46 -7.75 -10.30
C PRO A 24 -14.22 -7.87 -8.97
N ASN A 25 -14.51 -9.10 -8.52
CA ASN A 25 -15.12 -9.36 -7.22
C ASN A 25 -14.08 -9.54 -6.10
N ASP A 26 -12.78 -9.44 -6.39
CA ASP A 26 -11.76 -9.50 -5.36
C ASP A 26 -11.94 -8.32 -4.41
N GLU A 27 -11.92 -8.63 -3.11
CA GLU A 27 -12.06 -7.62 -2.08
C GLU A 27 -10.87 -6.64 -2.16
N PRO A 28 -11.12 -5.32 -2.21
CA PRO A 28 -10.02 -4.37 -2.18
C PRO A 28 -9.33 -4.44 -0.82
N ALA A 29 -8.02 -4.23 -0.80
CA ALA A 29 -7.21 -4.26 0.43
C ALA A 29 -7.75 -3.30 1.53
N SER A 30 -8.47 -2.25 1.14
CA SER A 30 -9.13 -1.32 2.07
C SER A 30 -10.12 -1.99 3.02
N GLU A 31 -10.89 -2.98 2.57
CA GLU A 31 -11.85 -3.70 3.43
C GLU A 31 -11.14 -4.62 4.43
N LEU A 32 -10.09 -5.31 3.99
CA LEU A 32 -9.22 -6.09 4.89
C LEU A 32 -8.62 -5.19 5.99
N LEU A 33 -8.12 -4.01 5.61
CA LEU A 33 -7.55 -3.05 6.57
C LEU A 33 -8.59 -2.59 7.61
N LYS A 34 -9.85 -2.34 7.20
CA LYS A 34 -10.94 -2.02 8.13
C LYS A 34 -11.18 -3.13 9.14
N ARG A 35 -11.21 -4.39 8.67
CA ARG A 35 -11.41 -5.57 9.54
C ARG A 35 -10.26 -5.73 10.54
N ILE A 36 -9.02 -5.54 10.10
CA ILE A 36 -7.84 -5.58 10.97
C ILE A 36 -7.91 -4.49 12.04
N LYS A 37 -8.27 -3.24 11.68
CA LYS A 37 -8.42 -2.15 12.64
C LYS A 37 -9.48 -2.47 13.71
N ALA A 38 -10.64 -2.97 13.29
CA ALA A 38 -11.73 -3.33 14.20
C ALA A 38 -11.33 -4.44 15.18
N GLU A 39 -10.68 -5.50 14.68
CA GLU A 39 -10.22 -6.61 15.52
C GLU A 39 -9.10 -6.16 16.49
N LYS A 40 -8.18 -5.28 16.03
CA LYS A 40 -7.17 -4.69 16.92
C LYS A 40 -7.80 -3.92 18.08
N GLU A 41 -8.77 -3.04 17.81
CA GLU A 41 -9.45 -2.27 18.86
C GLU A 41 -10.19 -3.17 19.85
N LYS A 42 -10.82 -4.24 19.37
CA LYS A 42 -11.41 -5.27 20.23
C LYS A 42 -10.37 -5.92 21.13
N LEU A 43 -9.24 -6.39 20.58
CA LEU A 43 -8.16 -7.01 21.37
C LEU A 43 -7.49 -6.05 22.36
N ILE A 44 -7.42 -4.75 22.03
CA ILE A 44 -6.95 -3.69 22.94
C ILE A 44 -7.94 -3.55 24.11
N SER A 45 -9.25 -3.51 23.82
CA SER A 45 -10.30 -3.41 24.84
C SER A 45 -10.33 -4.63 25.78
N GLU A 46 -10.02 -5.81 25.25
CA GLU A 46 -9.88 -7.06 26.01
C GLU A 46 -8.53 -7.16 26.76
N GLY A 47 -7.63 -6.19 26.58
CA GLY A 47 -6.31 -6.15 27.24
C GLY A 47 -5.30 -7.18 26.73
N LYS A 48 -5.59 -7.87 25.62
CA LYS A 48 -4.71 -8.90 25.04
C LYS A 48 -3.51 -8.31 24.31
N ILE A 49 -3.68 -7.12 23.74
CA ILE A 49 -2.61 -6.37 23.07
C ILE A 49 -2.61 -4.92 23.55
N LYS A 50 -1.44 -4.27 23.49
CA LYS A 50 -1.32 -2.83 23.78
C LYS A 50 -1.56 -2.04 22.51
N ARG A 51 -2.18 -0.86 22.63
CA ARG A 51 -2.31 0.08 21.50
C ARG A 51 -0.93 0.50 21.02
N ASP A 52 -0.72 0.41 19.71
CA ASP A 52 0.52 0.89 19.10
C ASP A 52 0.54 2.42 19.14
N LYS A 53 1.69 2.98 19.55
CA LYS A 53 1.89 4.44 19.61
C LYS A 53 2.29 5.03 18.26
N LYS A 54 2.64 4.21 17.29
CA LYS A 54 3.14 4.62 15.97
C LYS A 54 2.19 4.26 14.83
N GLU A 55 0.91 4.02 15.13
CA GLU A 55 -0.05 3.73 14.08
C GLU A 55 -0.20 4.94 13.15
N THR A 56 -0.04 4.70 11.86
CA THR A 56 -0.17 5.70 10.80
C THR A 56 -1.29 5.33 9.85
N GLU A 57 -2.01 6.33 9.39
CA GLU A 57 -3.01 6.18 8.33
C GLU A 57 -2.54 6.91 7.08
N ILE A 58 -2.37 6.17 5.99
CA ILE A 58 -2.00 6.72 4.70
C ILE A 58 -3.28 7.07 3.95
N PHE A 59 -3.37 8.32 3.47
CA PHE A 59 -4.48 8.79 2.65
C PHE A 59 -3.97 9.64 1.49
N ARG A 60 -4.78 9.75 0.43
CA ARG A 60 -4.48 10.57 -0.74
C ARG A 60 -5.17 11.93 -0.61
N GLY A 61 -4.42 13.02 -0.75
CA GLY A 61 -4.95 14.38 -0.73
C GLY A 61 -5.56 14.80 -2.06
N ASP A 62 -6.25 15.94 -2.07
CA ASP A 62 -6.86 16.53 -3.27
C ASP A 62 -5.81 16.98 -4.30
N ASP A 63 -4.57 17.19 -3.87
CA ASP A 63 -3.41 17.47 -4.70
C ASP A 63 -2.82 16.21 -5.37
N GLY A 64 -3.39 15.04 -5.08
CA GLY A 64 -2.98 13.75 -5.63
C GLY A 64 -1.79 13.12 -4.93
N LYS A 65 -1.21 13.76 -3.92
CA LYS A 65 -0.09 13.25 -3.12
C LYS A 65 -0.57 12.35 -1.97
N HIS A 66 0.35 11.56 -1.42
CA HIS A 66 0.07 10.68 -0.28
C HIS A 66 0.56 11.32 1.02
N TYR A 67 -0.27 11.22 2.05
CA TYR A 67 0.00 11.75 3.38
C TYR A 67 -0.14 10.66 4.43
N GLY A 68 0.73 10.68 5.43
CA GLY A 68 0.64 9.86 6.63
C GLY A 68 0.11 10.69 7.78
N LYS A 69 -1.02 10.28 8.37
CA LYS A 69 -1.52 10.80 9.65
C LYS A 69 -0.96 9.95 10.78
N PHE A 70 -0.22 10.58 11.69
CA PHE A 70 0.38 9.91 12.85
C PHE A 70 -0.56 9.96 14.07
N ALA A 71 -0.27 9.11 15.05
CA ALA A 71 -1.01 9.02 16.30
C ALA A 71 -1.00 10.33 17.13
N ASP A 72 -0.02 11.21 16.91
CA ASP A 72 0.06 12.55 17.52
C ASP A 72 -0.83 13.60 16.84
N GLY A 73 -1.53 13.22 15.76
CA GLY A 73 -2.39 14.09 14.97
C GLY A 73 -1.64 14.86 13.87
N SER A 74 -0.32 14.75 13.80
CA SER A 74 0.46 15.34 12.71
C SER A 74 0.17 14.64 11.38
N THR A 75 0.19 15.43 10.31
CA THR A 75 0.06 14.94 8.93
C THR A 75 1.34 15.30 8.20
N GLN A 76 2.05 14.31 7.66
CA GLN A 76 3.25 14.55 6.86
C GLN A 76 3.05 13.98 5.46
N GLU A 77 3.53 14.70 4.45
CA GLU A 77 3.64 14.20 3.09
C GLU A 77 4.58 12.99 3.09
N ILE A 78 4.15 11.89 2.47
CA ILE A 78 5.00 10.73 2.24
C ILE A 78 5.59 10.91 0.86
N ASP A 79 6.82 11.44 0.84
CA ASP A 79 7.65 11.43 -0.35
C ASP A 79 8.34 10.07 -0.43
N VAL A 80 7.89 9.21 -1.35
CA VAL A 80 8.54 7.94 -1.62
C VAL A 80 9.51 8.20 -2.77
N PRO A 81 10.83 8.23 -2.55
CA PRO A 81 11.77 8.36 -3.65
C PRO A 81 11.59 7.14 -4.55
N TYR A 82 11.11 7.38 -5.77
CA TYR A 82 10.96 6.36 -6.79
C TYR A 82 12.31 5.95 -7.42
N ASP A 83 13.39 6.61 -7.00
CA ASP A 83 14.75 6.30 -7.41
C ASP A 83 15.21 4.99 -6.76
N ILE A 84 15.84 4.14 -7.57
CA ILE A 84 16.47 2.91 -7.10
C ILE A 84 17.71 3.32 -6.29
N PRO A 85 17.88 2.85 -5.04
CA PRO A 85 19.07 3.17 -4.27
C PRO A 85 20.35 2.71 -4.97
N ASP A 86 21.43 3.49 -4.90
CA ASP A 86 22.76 3.13 -5.44
C ASP A 86 23.27 1.76 -4.94
N THR A 87 22.75 1.28 -3.81
CA THR A 87 23.08 -0.03 -3.23
C THR A 87 22.38 -1.21 -3.91
N TRP A 88 21.48 -0.96 -4.86
CA TRP A 88 20.73 -1.97 -5.63
C TRP A 88 21.16 -2.06 -7.10
N GLU A 89 22.19 -1.30 -7.52
CA GLU A 89 22.87 -1.46 -8.82
C GLU A 89 23.87 -2.63 -8.84
#